data_AF-A0A527TTZ0-F1
#
_entry.id   AF-A0A527TTZ0-F1
#
_cell.length_a   1.000
_cell.length_b   1.000
_cell.length_c   1.000
_cell.angle_alpha   90.00
_cell.angle_beta   90.00
_cell.angle_gamma   90.00
#
_symmetry.space_group_name_H-M   'P 1'
#
loop_
_entity.id
_entity.type
_entity.pdbx_description
1 polymer ?
#
loop_
_entity_poly.entity_id
_entity_poly.type
_entity_poly.pdbx_seq_one_letter_code
_entity_poly.pdbx_strand_id
1 'polypeptide(L)' 'MDRHHISERTGLKLVRMAIEETCPAGVLPSEEAVLLLYGPEPVHEGEALAKAIIETVERLTRCAKTAQPTNKSLRA' A
#
# COMPACT_ATOMS: atom_id res chain seq x y z
N MET A 1 -21.83 1.73 -22.78
CA MET A 1 -21.20 1.63 -21.45
C MET A 1 -20.54 0.26 -21.36
N ASP A 2 -19.22 0.23 -21.51
CA ASP A 2 -18.43 -0.99 -21.63
C ASP A 2 -18.36 -1.76 -20.31
N ARG A 3 -18.96 -2.95 -20.29
CA ARG A 3 -19.10 -3.80 -19.10
C ARG A 3 -17.78 -4.37 -18.55
N HIS A 4 -16.67 -4.20 -19.25
CA HIS A 4 -15.36 -4.68 -18.80
C HIS A 4 -14.68 -3.75 -17.77
N HIS A 5 -15.02 -2.46 -17.75
CA HIS A 5 -14.36 -1.47 -16.88
C HIS A 5 -14.82 -1.54 -15.40
N ILE A 6 -15.94 -2.21 -15.12
CA ILE A 6 -16.52 -2.29 -13.77
C ILE A 6 -15.73 -3.26 -12.88
N SER A 7 -15.25 -4.37 -13.42
CA SER A 7 -14.58 -5.41 -12.62
C SER A 7 -13.24 -4.93 -12.05
N GLU A 8 -12.44 -4.23 -12.86
CA GLU A 8 -11.12 -3.73 -12.46
C GLU A 8 -11.25 -2.69 -11.34
N ARG A 9 -12.12 -1.69 -11.54
CA ARG A 9 -12.40 -0.65 -10.54
C ARG A 9 -12.92 -1.24 -9.24
N THR A 10 -13.81 -2.22 -9.33
CA THR A 10 -14.36 -2.88 -8.14
C THR A 10 -13.26 -3.62 -7.37
N GLY A 11 -12.38 -4.34 -8.08
CA GLY A 11 -11.23 -5.01 -7.48
C GLY A 11 -10.29 -4.02 -6.78
N LEU A 12 -9.94 -2.91 -7.43
CA LEU A 12 -9.06 -1.90 -6.84
C LEU A 12 -9.69 -1.22 -5.62
N LYS A 13 -11.00 -0.96 -5.63
CA LYS A 13 -11.72 -0.43 -4.47
C LYS A 13 -11.71 -1.37 -3.27
N LEU A 14 -11.80 -2.68 -3.50
CA LEU A 14 -11.66 -3.68 -2.43
C LEU A 14 -10.28 -3.62 -1.78
N VAL A 15 -9.22 -3.46 -2.59
CA VAL A 15 -7.85 -3.34 -2.07
C VAL A 15 -7.67 -2.04 -1.31
N ARG A 16 -8.16 -0.91 -1.84
CA ARG A 16 -8.15 0.39 -1.15
C ARG A 16 -8.81 0.29 0.22
N MET A 17 -10.04 -0.24 0.26
CA MET A 17 -10.79 -0.43 1.50
C MET A 17 -9.98 -1.24 2.52
N ALA A 18 -9.40 -2.37 2.10
CA ALA A 18 -8.59 -3.20 3.00
C ALA A 18 -7.37 -2.46 3.56
N ILE A 19 -6.70 -1.63 2.75
CA ILE A 19 -5.58 -0.79 3.20
C ILE A 19 -6.08 0.26 4.18
N GLU A 20 -7.16 0.99 3.86
CA GLU A 20 -7.71 2.05 4.71
C GLU A 20 -8.23 1.52 6.06
N GLU A 21 -8.78 0.30 6.10
CA GLU A 21 -9.24 -0.35 7.33
C GLU A 21 -8.08 -0.85 8.21
N THR A 22 -7.00 -1.34 7.60
CA THR A 22 -5.92 -2.04 8.34
C THR A 22 -4.74 -1.12 8.64
N CYS A 23 -4.48 -0.15 7.78
CA CYS A 23 -3.29 0.68 7.86
C CYS A 23 -3.55 2.02 8.55
N PRO A 24 -2.54 2.60 9.22
CA PRO A 24 -2.65 3.95 9.74
C PRO A 24 -2.93 4.97 8.63
N ALA A 25 -3.56 6.09 9.03
CA ALA A 25 -3.79 7.22 8.14
C ALA A 25 -2.47 7.70 7.48
N GLY A 26 -2.56 8.05 6.19
CA GLY A 26 -1.41 8.52 5.40
C GLY A 26 -0.62 7.43 4.68
N VAL A 27 -0.99 6.15 4.82
CA VAL A 27 -0.39 5.06 4.00
C VAL A 27 -0.79 5.17 2.53
N LEU A 28 -2.00 5.63 2.23
CA LEU A 28 -2.53 5.75 0.88
C LEU A 28 -3.04 7.18 0.64
N PRO A 29 -2.77 7.81 -0.53
CA PRO A 29 -3.42 9.06 -0.91
C PRO A 29 -4.93 8.85 -1.14
N SER A 30 -5.73 9.92 -0.98
CA SER A 30 -7.18 9.87 -1.30
C SER A 30 -7.42 9.61 -2.79
N GLU A 31 -8.63 9.18 -3.16
CA GLU A 31 -8.98 8.97 -4.58
C GLU A 31 -8.74 10.26 -5.40
N GLU A 32 -9.10 11.44 -4.87
CA GLU A 32 -8.87 12.72 -5.54
C GLU A 32 -7.39 13.01 -5.75
N ALA A 33 -6.55 12.70 -4.75
CA ALA A 33 -5.11 12.85 -4.87
C ALA A 33 -4.52 11.89 -5.92
N VAL A 34 -5.06 10.66 -6.02
CA VAL A 34 -4.65 9.72 -7.09
C VAL A 34 -5.01 10.27 -8.47
N LEU A 35 -6.22 10.80 -8.64
CA LEU A 35 -6.66 11.39 -9.91
C LEU A 35 -5.74 12.54 -10.35
N LEU A 36 -5.27 13.36 -9.40
CA LEU A 36 -4.38 14.49 -9.66
C LEU A 36 -2.92 14.08 -9.90
N LEU A 37 -2.42 13.08 -9.17
CA LEU A 37 -1.00 12.70 -9.19
C LEU A 37 -0.66 11.62 -10.22
N TYR A 38 -1.60 10.72 -10.52
CA TYR A 38 -1.37 9.55 -11.37
C TYR A 38 -2.26 9.59 -12.61
N GLY A 39 -3.55 9.86 -12.46
CA GLY A 39 -4.50 9.96 -13.57
C GLY A 39 -5.78 9.15 -13.35
N PRO A 40 -6.73 9.22 -14.30
CA PRO A 40 -8.07 8.70 -14.08
C PRO A 40 -8.18 7.19 -14.28
N GLU A 41 -7.43 6.57 -15.20
CA GLU A 41 -7.59 5.15 -15.58
C GLU A 41 -7.30 4.15 -14.44
N PRO A 42 -7.85 2.92 -14.47
CA PRO A 42 -7.66 1.94 -13.39
C PRO A 42 -6.19 1.64 -13.06
N VAL A 43 -5.32 1.66 -14.06
CA VAL A 43 -3.88 1.43 -13.88
C VAL A 43 -3.24 2.47 -12.94
N HIS A 44 -3.73 3.71 -12.92
CA HIS A 44 -3.22 4.79 -12.07
C HIS A 44 -3.55 4.55 -10.58
N GLU A 45 -4.76 4.08 -10.30
CA GLU A 45 -5.14 3.63 -8.95
C GLU A 45 -4.32 2.41 -8.54
N GLY A 46 -4.13 1.46 -9.46
CA GLY A 46 -3.24 0.32 -9.26
C GLY A 46 -1.80 0.72 -8.91
N GLU A 47 -1.24 1.74 -9.59
CA GLU A 47 0.10 2.25 -9.31
C GLU A 47 0.19 2.87 -7.91
N ALA A 48 -0.78 3.70 -7.51
CA ALA A 48 -0.82 4.30 -6.19
C ALA A 48 -0.88 3.24 -5.08
N LEU A 49 -1.72 2.22 -5.25
CA LEU A 49 -1.82 1.08 -4.32
C LEU A 49 -0.50 0.30 -4.24
N ALA A 50 0.14 0.03 -5.39
CA ALA A 50 1.41 -0.70 -5.43
C ALA A 50 2.52 0.06 -4.68
N LYS A 51 2.65 1.37 -4.91
CA LYS A 51 3.61 2.22 -4.20
C LYS A 51 3.38 2.21 -2.70
N ALA A 52 2.14 2.40 -2.25
CA ALA A 52 1.78 2.39 -0.83
C ALA A 52 2.14 1.06 -0.13
N ILE A 53 1.89 -0.08 -0.80
CA ILE A 53 2.23 -1.40 -0.29
C ILE A 53 3.75 -1.57 -0.19
N ILE A 54 4.50 -1.24 -1.25
CA ILE A 54 5.96 -1.38 -1.28
C ILE A 54 6.59 -0.55 -0.17
N GLU A 55 6.26 0.74 -0.08
CA GLU A 55 6.80 1.64 0.94
C GLU A 55 6.49 1.16 2.37
N THR A 56 5.28 0.63 2.57
CA THR A 56 4.87 0.06 3.86
C THR A 56 5.66 -1.19 4.21
N VAL A 57 5.81 -2.14 3.27
CA VAL A 57 6.58 -3.37 3.48
C VAL A 57 8.05 -3.07 3.73
N GLU A 58 8.64 -2.12 2.99
CA GLU A 58 10.01 -1.69 3.22
C GLU A 58 10.20 -1.10 4.62
N ARG A 59 9.27 -0.24 5.06
CA ARG A 59 9.28 0.33 6.41
C ARG A 59 9.21 -0.77 7.47
N LEU A 60 8.28 -1.71 7.34
CA LEU A 60 8.15 -2.85 8.25
C LEU A 60 9.41 -3.71 8.28
N THR A 61 10.02 -3.95 7.12
CA THR A 61 11.27 -4.72 7.01
C THR A 61 12.43 -4.03 7.72
N ARG A 62 12.54 -2.70 7.61
CA ARG A 62 13.55 -1.90 8.34
C ARG A 62 13.31 -1.93 9.86
N CYS A 63 12.06 -1.81 10.31
CA CYS A 63 11.70 -1.91 11.72
C CYS A 63 12.01 -3.29 12.29
N ALA A 64 11.70 -4.37 11.56
CA ALA A 64 11.99 -5.74 12.00
C ALA A 64 13.50 -5.99 12.14
N LYS A 65 14.32 -5.50 11.19
CA LYS A 65 15.79 -5.63 11.25
C LYS A 65 16.42 -4.89 12.44
N THR A 66 15.84 -3.77 12.86
CA THR A 66 16.35 -2.97 13.98
C THR A 66 15.86 -3.46 15.34
N ALA A 67 14.74 -4.19 15.38
CA ALA A 67 14.17 -4.77 16.59
C ALA A 67 14.79 -6.12 16.98
N GLN A 68 15.63 -6.73 16.13
CA GLN A 68 16.26 -8.01 16.46
C GLN A 68 17.32 -7.76 17.56
N PRO A 69 17.13 -8.30 18.78
CA PRO A 69 18.11 -8.11 19.83
C PRO A 69 19.38 -8.83 19.38
N THR A 70 20.47 -8.09 19.16
CA THR A 70 21.78 -8.70 18.97
C THR A 70 22.06 -9.50 20.23
N ASN A 71 21.90 -10.82 20.17
CA ASN A 71 22.35 -11.69 21.24
C ASN A 71 23.87 -11.66 21.22
N LYS A 72 24.44 -10.76 22.02
CA LYS A 72 25.85 -10.72 22.38
C LYS A 72 25.99 -11.04 23.87
N SER A 73 25.60 -12.26 24.26
CA SER A 73 26.03 -12.91 25.51
C SER A 73 25.62 -14.39 25.41
N LEU A 74 26.49 -15.40 25.53
CA LEU A 74 27.59 -15.54 26.47
C LEU A 74 28.82 -16.14 25.76
N ARG A 75 29.99 -15.52 25.94
CA ARG A 75 31.25 -16.27 26.02
C ARG A 75 31.36 -16.74 27.47
N ALA A 76 31.29 -18.05 27.67
CA ALA A 76 31.77 -18.74 28.86
C ALA A 76 32.90 -19.68 28.41
#